data_AF-A0A7R9YIR6-F1
#
_entry.id   AF-A0A7R9YIR6-F1
#
_cell.length_a   1.000
_cell.length_b   1.000
_cell.length_c   1.000
_cell.angle_alpha   90.00
_cell.angle_beta   90.00
_cell.angle_gamma   90.00
#
_symmetry.space_group_name_H-M   'P 1'
#
loop_
_entity.id
_entity.type
_entity.pdbx_description
1 polymer ?
#
loop_
_entity_poly.entity_id
_entity_poly.type
_entity_poly.pdbx_seq_one_letter_code
_entity_poly.pdbx_strand_id
1 'polypeptide(L)'
;AEARMQQSRVEHERQRQAKERVRLDKAWAVERERFEQEWARRASALEADNAQRIRVLEEVHMYALEEHEAAATVRRAAMHYRMSKGLLEYSLTEKQLALGERYDEAIIVKKRSDALRRREERAFDRTASAKFDLERERLDAAQQSEMDNLRQKCHALSVAHER
;
A
#
# COMPACT_ATOMS: atom_id res chain seq x y z
N ALA A 1 64.61 -53.83 -20.06
CA ALA A 1 64.77 -52.42 -20.49
C ALA A 1 63.41 -51.74 -20.69
N GLU A 2 62.45 -52.39 -21.36
CA GLU A 2 61.11 -51.85 -21.62
C GLU A 2 60.32 -51.47 -20.36
N ALA A 3 60.31 -52.31 -19.31
CA ALA A 3 59.61 -52.00 -18.06
C ALA A 3 60.07 -50.68 -17.39
N ARG A 4 61.37 -50.37 -17.47
CA ARG A 4 61.93 -49.11 -16.95
C ARG A 4 61.55 -47.89 -17.81
N MET A 5 61.48 -48.07 -19.14
CA MET A 5 60.93 -47.03 -20.03
C MET A 5 59.44 -46.81 -19.81
N GLN A 6 58.66 -47.87 -19.58
CA GLN A 6 57.24 -47.79 -19.26
C GLN A 6 57.01 -47.01 -17.97
N GLN A 7 57.80 -47.29 -16.92
CA GLN A 7 57.74 -46.57 -15.64
C GLN A 7 58.08 -45.09 -15.78
N SER A 8 59.15 -44.76 -16.52
CA SER A 8 59.53 -43.36 -16.77
C SER A 8 58.47 -42.58 -17.55
N ARG A 9 57.82 -43.21 -18.54
CA ARG A 9 56.69 -42.60 -19.28
C ARG A 9 55.49 -42.32 -18.36
N VAL A 10 55.15 -43.25 -17.47
CA VAL A 10 54.06 -43.08 -16.50
C VAL A 10 54.37 -41.96 -15.51
N GLU A 11 55.61 -41.85 -15.03
CA GLU A 11 56.03 -40.74 -14.14
C GLU A 11 55.98 -39.38 -14.82
N HIS A 12 56.44 -39.28 -16.07
CA HIS A 12 56.33 -38.04 -16.84
C HIS A 12 54.88 -37.62 -17.08
N GLU A 13 54.01 -38.56 -17.43
CA GLU A 13 52.59 -38.28 -17.63
C GLU A 13 51.92 -37.83 -16.32
N ARG A 14 52.26 -38.46 -15.18
CA ARG A 14 51.79 -38.02 -13.86
C ARG A 14 52.25 -36.60 -13.52
N GLN A 15 53.50 -36.26 -13.81
CA GLN A 15 54.01 -34.89 -13.61
C GLN A 15 53.31 -33.88 -14.50
N ARG A 16 52.98 -34.26 -15.76
CA ARG A 16 52.21 -33.41 -16.68
C ARG A 16 50.80 -33.17 -16.15
N GLN A 17 50.11 -34.23 -15.76
CA GLN A 17 48.76 -34.17 -15.18
C GLN A 17 48.72 -33.34 -13.88
N ALA A 18 49.74 -33.46 -13.02
CA ALA A 18 49.84 -32.65 -11.81
C ALA A 18 49.97 -31.14 -12.13
N LYS A 19 50.80 -30.77 -13.12
CA LYS A 19 50.94 -29.38 -13.56
C LYS A 19 49.65 -28.85 -14.20
N GLU A 20 48.96 -29.68 -14.97
CA GLU A 20 47.68 -29.35 -15.59
C GLU A 20 46.60 -29.13 -14.53
N ARG A 21 46.52 -30.00 -13.53
CA ARG A 21 45.60 -29.84 -12.39
C ARG A 21 45.82 -28.53 -11.65
N VAL A 22 47.07 -28.16 -11.35
CA VAL A 22 47.38 -26.87 -10.72
C VAL A 22 46.92 -25.68 -11.58
N ARG A 23 47.01 -25.79 -12.91
CA ARG A 23 46.51 -24.74 -13.82
C ARG A 23 44.99 -24.68 -13.83
N LEU A 24 44.32 -25.82 -13.85
CA LEU A 24 42.86 -25.91 -13.79
C LEU A 24 42.32 -25.38 -12.47
N ASP A 25 42.94 -25.73 -11.35
CA ASP A 25 42.54 -25.25 -10.02
C ASP A 25 42.67 -23.71 -9.93
N LYS A 26 43.73 -23.13 -10.51
CA LYS A 26 43.89 -21.68 -10.61
C LYS A 26 42.85 -21.02 -11.50
N ALA A 27 42.57 -21.60 -12.67
CA ALA A 27 41.56 -21.09 -13.59
C ALA A 27 40.17 -21.16 -12.95
N TRP A 28 39.86 -22.25 -12.26
CA TRP A 28 38.62 -22.43 -11.53
C TRP A 28 38.47 -21.42 -10.38
N ALA A 29 39.54 -21.14 -9.63
CA ALA A 29 39.51 -20.13 -8.57
C ALA A 29 39.17 -18.74 -9.11
N VAL A 30 39.79 -18.34 -10.23
CA VAL A 30 39.52 -17.04 -10.88
C VAL A 30 38.09 -16.99 -11.41
N GLU A 31 37.63 -18.05 -12.07
CA GLU A 31 36.27 -18.09 -12.63
C GLU A 31 35.22 -18.07 -11.52
N ARG A 32 35.46 -18.78 -10.42
CA ARG A 32 34.60 -18.74 -9.23
C ARG A 32 34.55 -17.35 -8.63
N GLU A 33 35.69 -16.67 -8.45
CA GLU A 33 35.72 -15.31 -7.94
C GLU A 33 34.93 -14.34 -8.82
N ARG A 34 35.09 -14.43 -10.14
CA ARG A 34 34.32 -13.62 -11.10
C ARG A 34 32.83 -13.87 -11.00
N PHE A 35 32.45 -15.14 -10.91
CA PHE A 35 31.05 -15.53 -10.73
C PHE A 35 30.46 -14.92 -9.46
N GLU A 36 31.13 -15.05 -8.32
CA GLU A 36 30.66 -14.50 -7.03
C GLU A 36 30.53 -12.97 -7.09
N GLN A 37 31.49 -12.28 -7.71
CA GLN A 37 31.42 -10.82 -7.88
C GLN A 37 30.27 -10.40 -8.78
N GLU A 38 30.08 -11.06 -9.91
CA GLU A 38 29.00 -10.74 -10.84
C GLU A 38 27.63 -11.05 -10.22
N TRP A 39 27.54 -12.15 -9.48
CA TRP A 39 26.35 -12.55 -8.73
C TRP A 39 25.99 -11.52 -7.66
N ALA A 40 26.94 -11.11 -6.82
CA ALA A 40 26.72 -10.08 -5.81
C ALA A 40 26.27 -8.75 -6.43
N ARG A 41 26.85 -8.37 -7.58
CA ARG A 41 26.42 -7.17 -8.32
C ARG A 41 24.97 -7.27 -8.80
N ARG A 42 24.58 -8.42 -9.34
CA ARG A 42 23.21 -8.65 -9.84
C ARG A 42 22.20 -8.67 -8.70
N ALA A 43 22.52 -9.32 -7.58
CA ALA A 43 21.69 -9.32 -6.38
C ALA A 43 21.48 -7.90 -5.84
N SER A 44 22.55 -7.11 -5.70
CA SER A 44 22.45 -5.72 -5.24
C SER A 44 21.63 -4.84 -6.19
N ALA A 45 21.76 -5.02 -7.51
CA ALA A 45 20.97 -4.30 -8.48
C ALA A 45 19.47 -4.66 -8.39
N LEU A 46 19.15 -5.94 -8.17
CA LEU A 46 17.78 -6.41 -7.97
C LEU A 46 17.16 -5.83 -6.70
N GLU A 47 17.90 -5.80 -5.60
CA GLU A 47 17.44 -5.19 -4.34
C GLU A 47 17.17 -3.70 -4.52
N ALA A 48 18.04 -2.98 -5.22
CA ALA A 48 17.85 -1.56 -5.51
C ALA A 48 16.60 -1.30 -6.38
N ASP A 49 16.37 -2.12 -7.41
CA ASP A 49 15.16 -2.04 -8.25
C ASP A 49 13.89 -2.33 -7.45
N ASN A 50 13.91 -3.38 -6.61
CA ASN A 50 12.80 -3.71 -5.72
C ASN A 50 12.49 -2.57 -4.74
N ALA A 51 13.52 -1.97 -4.13
CA ALA A 51 13.35 -0.82 -3.23
C ALA A 51 12.76 0.39 -3.97
N GLN A 52 13.22 0.66 -5.19
CA GLN A 52 12.69 1.76 -6.01
C GLN A 52 11.22 1.54 -6.37
N ARG A 53 10.82 0.32 -6.73
CA ARG A 53 9.41 0.00 -7.03
C ARG A 53 8.50 0.22 -5.85
N ILE A 54 8.92 -0.22 -4.66
CA ILE A 54 8.17 -0.02 -3.40
C ILE A 54 8.00 1.48 -3.15
N ARG A 55 9.09 2.24 -3.24
CA ARG A 55 9.06 3.69 -3.02
C ARG A 55 8.12 4.41 -4.01
N VAL A 56 8.21 4.10 -5.30
CA VAL A 56 7.35 4.73 -6.32
C VAL A 56 5.88 4.43 -6.04
N LEU A 57 5.58 3.20 -5.63
CA LEU A 57 4.20 2.83 -5.30
C LEU A 57 3.69 3.58 -4.07
N GLU A 58 4.51 3.73 -3.02
CA GLU A 58 4.20 4.54 -1.83
C GLU A 58 3.94 6.01 -2.21
N GLU A 59 4.76 6.59 -3.09
CA GLU A 59 4.56 7.96 -3.59
C GLU A 59 3.23 8.09 -4.36
N VAL A 60 2.88 7.13 -5.22
CA VAL A 60 1.59 7.10 -5.92
C VAL A 60 0.42 6.98 -4.94
N HIS A 61 0.54 6.15 -3.91
CA HIS A 61 -0.49 6.00 -2.88
C HIS A 61 -0.71 7.29 -2.10
N MET A 62 0.37 8.01 -1.77
CA MET A 62 0.29 9.31 -1.12
C MET A 62 -0.47 10.33 -1.98
N TYR A 63 -0.14 10.44 -3.28
CA TYR A 63 -0.86 11.35 -4.18
C TYR A 63 -2.34 11.00 -4.33
N ALA A 64 -2.66 9.70 -4.45
CA ALA A 64 -4.05 9.24 -4.53
C ALA A 64 -4.84 9.57 -3.25
N LEU A 65 -4.20 9.49 -2.08
CA LEU A 65 -4.81 9.86 -0.81
C LEU A 65 -5.10 11.37 -0.75
N GLU A 66 -4.14 12.21 -1.12
CA GLU A 66 -4.31 13.67 -1.17
C GLU A 66 -5.46 14.08 -2.10
N GLU A 67 -5.51 13.49 -3.30
CA GLU A 67 -6.59 13.74 -4.26
C GLU A 67 -7.95 13.29 -3.70
N HIS A 68 -8.00 12.11 -3.07
CA HIS A 68 -9.21 11.60 -2.46
C HIS A 68 -9.70 12.49 -1.31
N GLU A 69 -8.80 12.97 -0.44
CA GLU A 69 -9.14 13.88 0.66
C GLU A 69 -9.65 15.24 0.16
N ALA A 70 -9.02 15.79 -0.88
CA ALA A 70 -9.49 17.02 -1.52
C ALA A 70 -10.90 16.84 -2.11
N ALA A 71 -11.12 15.74 -2.86
CA ALA A 71 -12.41 15.42 -3.44
C ALA A 71 -13.49 15.13 -2.38
N ALA A 72 -13.14 14.43 -1.29
CA ALA A 72 -14.03 14.17 -0.16
C ALA A 72 -14.45 15.48 0.52
N THR A 73 -13.53 16.43 0.69
CA THR A 73 -13.81 17.74 1.28
C THR A 73 -14.82 18.53 0.44
N VAL A 74 -14.63 18.59 -0.88
CA VAL A 74 -15.59 19.24 -1.80
C VAL A 74 -16.95 18.55 -1.77
N ARG A 75 -16.97 17.21 -1.83
CA ARG A 75 -18.22 16.43 -1.77
C ARG A 75 -18.94 16.62 -0.45
N ARG A 76 -18.23 16.65 0.68
CA ARG A 76 -18.80 16.89 2.02
C ARG A 76 -19.42 18.28 2.11
N ALA A 77 -18.74 19.30 1.59
CA ALA A 77 -19.26 20.67 1.55
C ALA A 77 -20.52 20.80 0.68
N ALA A 78 -20.65 19.98 -0.36
CA ALA A 78 -21.84 19.94 -1.22
C ALA A 78 -23.04 19.19 -0.60
N MET A 79 -22.87 18.48 0.53
CA MET A 79 -23.98 17.79 1.18
C MET A 79 -24.81 18.79 2.00
N HIS A 80 -26.10 18.93 1.66
CA HIS A 80 -27.02 19.78 2.41
C HIS A 80 -28.00 18.94 3.26
N TYR A 81 -28.17 19.39 4.50
CA TYR A 81 -29.22 18.90 5.38
C TYR A 81 -30.60 19.24 4.83
N ARG A 82 -31.51 18.27 4.83
CA ARG A 82 -32.94 18.47 4.51
C ARG A 82 -33.78 18.14 5.72
N MET A 83 -34.59 19.12 6.13
CA MET A 83 -35.52 18.95 7.25
C MET A 83 -36.51 17.83 6.98
N SER A 84 -36.80 17.01 8.00
CA SER A 84 -37.88 16.03 7.88
C SER A 84 -39.25 16.70 7.76
N LYS A 85 -40.23 15.95 7.27
CA LYS A 85 -41.63 16.38 7.22
C LYS A 85 -42.14 16.80 8.60
N GLY A 86 -41.84 16.04 9.65
CA GLY A 86 -42.27 16.37 11.01
C GLY A 86 -41.65 17.67 11.53
N LEU A 87 -40.39 17.95 11.18
CA LEU A 87 -39.75 19.22 11.57
C LEU A 87 -40.33 20.42 10.80
N LEU A 88 -40.68 20.23 9.52
CA LEU A 88 -41.42 21.24 8.75
C LEU A 88 -42.80 21.52 9.35
N GLU A 89 -43.52 20.48 9.76
CA GLU A 89 -44.82 20.59 10.43
C GLU A 89 -44.72 21.36 11.76
N TYR A 90 -43.70 21.08 12.58
CA TYR A 90 -43.47 21.84 13.81
C TYR A 90 -43.16 23.31 13.53
N SER A 91 -42.34 23.61 12.52
CA SER A 91 -42.03 25.00 12.15
C SER A 91 -43.27 25.76 11.64
N LEU A 92 -44.14 25.09 10.87
CA LEU A 92 -45.41 25.67 10.44
C LEU A 92 -46.35 25.93 11.62
N THR A 93 -46.48 24.96 12.52
CA THR A 93 -47.32 25.04 13.72
C THR A 93 -46.85 26.16 14.65
N GLU A 94 -45.54 26.29 14.88
CA GLU A 94 -44.93 27.39 15.66
C GLU A 94 -45.33 28.75 15.08
N LYS A 95 -45.19 28.93 13.77
CA LYS A 95 -45.55 30.18 13.08
C LYS A 95 -47.03 30.50 13.21
N GLN A 96 -47.91 29.50 13.02
CA GLN A 96 -49.35 29.67 13.14
C GLN A 96 -49.77 30.06 14.58
N LEU A 97 -49.17 29.43 15.60
CA LEU A 97 -49.44 29.76 17.00
C LEU A 97 -48.96 31.17 17.35
N ALA A 98 -47.80 31.59 16.85
CA ALA A 98 -47.28 32.94 17.04
C ALA A 98 -48.16 34.00 16.36
N LEU A 99 -48.64 33.73 15.14
CA LEU A 99 -49.57 34.61 14.42
C LEU A 99 -50.93 34.74 15.14
N GLY A 100 -51.36 33.68 15.84
CA GLY A 100 -52.55 33.68 16.67
C GLY A 100 -52.32 34.18 18.10
N GLU A 101 -51.18 34.81 18.40
CA GLU A 101 -50.80 35.35 19.72
C GLU A 101 -50.75 34.30 20.86
N ARG A 102 -50.69 33.01 20.53
CA ARG A 102 -50.58 31.90 21.48
C ARG A 102 -49.11 31.61 21.79
N TYR A 103 -48.42 32.59 22.38
CA TYR A 103 -46.97 32.57 22.55
C TYR A 103 -46.46 31.43 23.45
N ASP A 104 -47.15 31.10 24.54
CA ASP A 104 -46.72 30.03 25.44
C ASP A 104 -46.71 28.66 24.74
N GLU A 105 -47.74 28.41 23.92
CA GLU A 105 -47.82 27.20 23.11
C GLU A 105 -46.78 27.18 21.99
N ALA A 106 -46.56 28.33 21.34
CA ALA A 106 -45.52 28.48 20.32
C ALA A 106 -44.13 28.17 20.90
N ILE A 107 -43.83 28.61 22.14
CA ILE A 107 -42.58 28.31 22.84
C ILE A 107 -42.43 26.80 23.09
N ILE A 108 -43.51 26.11 23.48
CA ILE A 108 -43.48 24.64 23.69
C ILE A 108 -43.18 23.93 22.36
N VAL A 109 -43.86 24.32 21.28
CA VAL A 109 -43.64 23.75 19.95
C VAL A 109 -42.22 24.02 19.46
N LYS A 110 -41.71 25.24 19.65
CA LYS A 110 -40.33 25.62 19.31
C LYS A 110 -39.31 24.76 20.04
N LYS A 111 -39.45 24.54 21.35
CA LYS A 111 -38.53 23.66 22.12
C LYS A 111 -38.49 22.23 21.55
N ARG A 112 -39.65 21.70 21.15
CA ARG A 112 -39.73 20.37 20.52
C ARG A 112 -39.10 20.36 19.12
N SER A 113 -39.36 21.39 18.32
CA SER A 113 -38.76 21.61 17.00
C SER A 113 -37.23 21.67 17.09
N ASP A 114 -36.68 22.49 17.99
CA ASP A 114 -35.25 22.64 18.18
C ASP A 114 -34.58 21.33 18.62
N ALA A 115 -35.22 20.56 19.50
CA ALA A 115 -34.73 19.26 19.94
C ALA A 115 -34.70 18.25 18.78
N LEU A 116 -35.75 18.21 17.96
CA LEU A 116 -35.82 17.35 16.78
C LEU A 116 -34.78 17.76 15.73
N ARG A 117 -34.67 19.06 15.44
CA ARG A 117 -33.69 19.62 14.51
C ARG A 117 -32.26 19.20 14.87
N ARG A 118 -31.85 19.40 16.12
CA ARG A 118 -30.51 19.00 16.60
C ARG A 118 -30.27 17.49 16.44
N ARG A 119 -31.30 16.67 16.65
CA ARG A 119 -31.19 15.21 16.48
C ARG A 119 -31.02 14.84 15.01
N GLU A 120 -31.79 15.46 14.12
CA GLU A 120 -31.73 15.23 12.68
C GLU A 120 -30.42 15.72 12.07
N GLU A 121 -29.95 16.93 12.42
CA GLU A 121 -28.66 17.47 11.99
C GLU A 121 -27.50 16.57 12.45
N ARG A 122 -27.47 16.15 13.72
CA ARG A 122 -26.45 15.19 14.20
C ARG A 122 -26.53 13.82 13.53
N ALA A 123 -27.71 13.38 13.12
CA ALA A 123 -27.84 12.12 12.39
C ALA A 123 -27.27 12.27 10.99
N PHE A 124 -27.61 13.37 10.31
CA PHE A 124 -27.07 13.73 9.00
C PHE A 124 -25.54 13.82 9.02
N ASP A 125 -24.96 14.56 9.97
CA ASP A 125 -23.51 14.71 10.11
C ASP A 125 -22.81 13.36 10.30
N ARG A 126 -23.39 12.47 11.13
CA ARG A 126 -22.84 11.12 11.33
C ARG A 126 -22.90 10.28 10.07
N THR A 127 -24.01 10.30 9.34
CA THR A 127 -24.15 9.55 8.09
C THR A 127 -23.22 10.11 7.02
N ALA A 128 -23.08 11.43 6.94
CA ALA A 128 -22.15 12.09 6.02
C ALA A 128 -20.71 11.69 6.34
N SER A 129 -20.27 11.79 7.60
CA SER A 129 -18.92 11.38 8.01
C SER A 129 -18.65 9.90 7.73
N ALA A 130 -19.55 9.01 8.17
CA ALA A 130 -19.40 7.56 7.99
C ALA A 130 -19.25 7.15 6.52
N LYS A 131 -19.90 7.87 5.60
CA LYS A 131 -19.74 7.61 4.15
C LYS A 131 -18.30 7.86 3.70
N PHE A 132 -17.71 8.98 4.09
CA PHE A 132 -16.34 9.32 3.68
C PHE A 132 -15.29 8.49 4.42
N ASP A 133 -15.55 8.14 5.68
CA ASP A 133 -14.69 7.24 6.45
C ASP A 133 -14.63 5.86 5.78
N LEU A 134 -15.78 5.32 5.34
CA LEU A 134 -15.84 4.06 4.59
C LEU A 134 -15.11 4.14 3.23
N GLU A 135 -15.22 5.26 2.51
CA GLU A 135 -14.49 5.47 1.26
C GLU A 135 -12.97 5.50 1.50
N ARG A 136 -12.53 6.14 2.59
CA ARG A 136 -11.12 6.15 3.02
C ARG A 136 -10.62 4.75 3.38
N GLU A 137 -11.36 4.01 4.21
CA GLU A 137 -11.00 2.64 4.60
C GLU A 137 -10.84 1.71 3.39
N ARG A 138 -11.69 1.89 2.36
CA ARG A 138 -11.59 1.12 1.11
C ARG A 138 -10.34 1.47 0.32
N LEU A 139 -9.99 2.74 0.26
CA LEU A 139 -8.76 3.20 -0.41
C LEU A 139 -7.53 2.63 0.32
N ASP A 140 -7.47 2.77 1.63
CA ASP A 140 -6.37 2.27 2.46
C ASP A 140 -6.21 0.74 2.30
N ALA A 141 -7.32 0.00 2.31
CA ALA A 141 -7.30 -1.45 2.10
C ALA A 141 -6.82 -1.85 0.69
N ALA A 142 -7.20 -1.11 -0.35
CA ALA A 142 -6.74 -1.35 -1.71
C ALA A 142 -5.24 -1.08 -1.85
N GLN A 143 -4.76 0.04 -1.29
CA GLN A 143 -3.34 0.41 -1.28
C GLN A 143 -2.51 -0.63 -0.52
N GLN A 144 -2.97 -1.06 0.66
CA GLN A 144 -2.29 -2.09 1.44
C GLN A 144 -2.21 -3.42 0.68
N SER A 145 -3.30 -3.84 0.03
CA SER A 145 -3.30 -5.06 -0.78
C SER A 145 -2.32 -4.98 -1.95
N GLU A 146 -2.20 -3.83 -2.59
CA GLU A 146 -1.24 -3.60 -3.68
C GLU A 146 0.20 -3.63 -3.18
N MET A 147 0.49 -2.99 -2.04
CA MET A 147 1.80 -3.04 -1.38
C MET A 147 2.22 -4.46 -1.01
N ASP A 148 1.32 -5.24 -0.44
CA ASP A 148 1.60 -6.62 -0.05
C ASP A 148 1.88 -7.50 -1.27
N ASN A 149 1.12 -7.31 -2.36
CA ASN A 149 1.36 -7.99 -3.63
C ASN A 149 2.74 -7.66 -4.20
N LEU A 150 3.12 -6.37 -4.21
CA LEU A 150 4.43 -5.95 -4.69
C LEU A 150 5.55 -6.53 -3.82
N ARG A 151 5.42 -6.47 -2.50
CA ARG A 151 6.40 -7.04 -1.55
C ARG A 151 6.56 -8.55 -1.76
N GLN A 152 5.45 -9.27 -1.98
CA GLN A 152 5.50 -10.70 -2.28
C GLN A 152 6.25 -10.98 -3.58
N LYS A 153 6.01 -10.20 -4.64
CA LYS A 153 6.73 -10.31 -5.92
C LYS A 153 8.22 -10.01 -5.76
N CYS A 154 8.56 -8.92 -5.07
CA CYS A 154 9.96 -8.56 -4.79
C CYS A 154 10.67 -9.68 -4.02
N HIS A 155 10.03 -10.22 -2.98
CA HIS A 155 10.57 -11.35 -2.21
C HIS A 155 10.76 -12.60 -3.08
N ALA A 156 9.78 -12.96 -3.90
CA ALA A 156 9.87 -14.11 -4.80
C ALA A 156 11.03 -13.97 -5.81
N LEU A 157 11.25 -12.76 -6.33
CA LEU A 157 12.38 -12.46 -7.22
C LEU A 157 13.73 -12.61 -6.50
N SER A 158 13.84 -12.11 -5.26
CA SER A 158 15.05 -12.28 -4.45
C SER A 158 15.35 -13.75 -4.18
N VAL A 159 14.36 -14.54 -3.75
CA VAL A 159 14.54 -15.98 -3.48
C VAL A 159 14.90 -16.77 -4.75
N ALA A 160 14.31 -16.42 -5.89
CA ALA A 160 14.66 -17.04 -7.18
C ALA A 160 16.10 -16.69 -7.61
N HIS A 161 16.65 -15.57 -7.12
CA HIS A 161 18.03 -15.15 -7.35
C HIS A 161 18.99 -15.65 -6.27
N GLU A 162 18.56 -16.47 -5.31
CA GLU A 162 19.42 -17.13 -4.31
C GLU A 162 19.61 -18.63 -4.61
N ARG A 163 18.83 -19.20 -5.55
CA ARG A 163 18.86 -20.61 -5.96
C ARG A 163 19.59 -20.81 -7.28
#